data_AF-A0A7K2D925-F1
#
_entry.id   AF-A0A7K2D925-F1
#
_cell.length_a   1.000
_cell.length_b   1.000
_cell.length_c   1.000
_cell.angle_alpha   90.00
_cell.angle_beta   90.00
_cell.angle_gamma   90.00
#
_symmetry.space_group_name_H-M   'P 1'
#
loop_
_entity.id
_entity.type
_entity.pdbx_description
1 polymer ?
#
loop_
_entity_poly.entity_id
_entity_poly.type
_entity_poly.pdbx_seq_one_letter_code
_entity_poly.pdbx_strand_id
1 'polypeptide(L)'
;MAGAVVMVIVLVVVFPVVVLVGCGILAAALGSFLKVDSDAANRGDDGPNEYLELARKEAETGYPQRPETPSLRSRLESRIRSAR
;
A
#
# COMPACT_ATOMS: atom_id res chain seq x y z
N MET A 1 -18.07 3.74 -48.89
CA MET A 1 -18.00 2.61 -47.91
C MET A 1 -16.75 2.66 -47.04
N ALA A 2 -15.56 2.93 -47.56
CA ALA A 2 -14.31 2.93 -46.79
C ALA A 2 -14.32 3.80 -45.52
N GLY A 3 -14.87 5.02 -45.58
CA GLY A 3 -14.94 5.92 -44.42
C GLY A 3 -15.74 5.36 -43.24
N ALA A 4 -16.81 4.61 -43.51
CA ALA A 4 -17.62 3.99 -42.46
C ALA A 4 -16.86 2.85 -41.76
N VAL A 5 -16.12 2.04 -42.53
CA VAL A 5 -15.29 0.95 -41.99
C VAL A 5 -14.19 1.50 -41.09
N VAL A 6 -13.52 2.58 -41.51
CA VAL A 6 -12.50 3.25 -40.69
C VAL A 6 -13.11 3.79 -39.38
N MET A 7 -14.27 4.43 -39.45
CA MET A 7 -14.98 4.93 -38.27
C MET A 7 -15.29 3.82 -37.26
N VAL A 8 -15.77 2.66 -37.73
CA VAL A 8 -16.06 1.52 -36.86
C VAL A 8 -14.79 1.00 -36.19
N ILE A 9 -13.68 0.88 -36.93
CA ILE A 9 -12.40 0.42 -36.37
C ILE A 9 -11.91 1.40 -35.28
N VAL A 10 -12.00 2.70 -35.53
CA VAL A 10 -11.59 3.71 -34.55
C VAL A 10 -12.43 3.61 -33.28
N LEU A 11 -13.75 3.54 -33.41
CA LEU A 11 -14.66 3.51 -32.27
C LEU A 11 -14.56 2.22 -31.46
N VAL A 12 -14.46 1.06 -32.13
CA VAL A 12 -14.57 -0.25 -31.49
C VAL A 12 -13.20 -0.79 -31.06
N VAL A 13 -12.11 -0.41 -31.72
CA VAL A 13 -10.78 -0.96 -31.45
C VAL A 13 -9.86 0.10 -30.87
N VAL A 14 -9.72 1.24 -31.54
CA VAL A 14 -8.73 2.24 -31.13
C VAL A 14 -9.14 2.91 -29.81
N PHE A 15 -10.40 3.33 -29.69
CA PHE A 15 -10.90 4.02 -28.50
C PHE A 15 -10.75 3.20 -27.21
N PRO A 16 -11.19 1.93 -27.11
CA PRO A 16 -11.01 1.16 -25.88
C PRO A 16 -9.54 0.87 -25.57
N VAL A 17 -8.70 0.63 -26.58
CA VAL A 17 -7.26 0.43 -26.37
C VAL A 17 -6.61 1.69 -25.80
N VAL A 18 -6.95 2.86 -26.36
CA VAL A 18 -6.45 4.15 -25.87
C VAL A 18 -6.91 4.43 -24.45
N VAL A 19 -8.18 4.12 -24.12
CA VAL A 19 -8.71 4.29 -22.76
C VAL A 19 -8.01 3.35 -21.77
N LEU A 20 -7.87 2.07 -22.09
CA LEU A 20 -7.22 1.08 -21.21
C LEU A 20 -5.76 1.44 -20.93
N VAL A 21 -4.98 1.78 -21.97
CA VAL A 21 -3.57 2.14 -21.83
C VAL A 21 -3.43 3.52 -21.17
N GLY A 22 -4.29 4.47 -21.54
CA GLY A 22 -4.28 5.83 -21.00
C GLY A 22 -4.55 5.87 -19.50
N CYS A 23 -5.51 5.09 -19.01
CA CYS A 23 -5.79 4.99 -17.58
C CYS A 23 -4.59 4.44 -16.79
N GLY A 24 -3.88 3.44 -17.32
CA GLY A 24 -2.69 2.89 -16.67
C GLY A 24 -1.55 3.90 -16.59
N ILE A 25 -1.28 4.61 -17.70
CA ILE A 25 -0.25 5.66 -17.74
C ILE A 25 -0.60 6.80 -16.77
N LEU A 26 -1.86 7.25 -16.77
CA LEU A 26 -2.32 8.31 -15.90
C LEU A 26 -2.23 7.91 -14.41
N ALA A 27 -2.63 6.69 -14.08
CA ALA A 27 -2.53 6.16 -12.72
C ALA A 27 -1.06 6.04 -12.26
N ALA A 28 -0.16 5.61 -13.15
CA ALA A 28 1.26 5.54 -12.86
C ALA A 28 1.87 6.94 -12.64
N ALA A 29 1.49 7.92 -13.46
CA ALA A 29 1.95 9.30 -13.32
C ALA A 29 1.45 9.92 -12.00
N LEU A 30 0.16 9.77 -11.69
CA LEU A 30 -0.44 10.23 -10.43
C LEU A 30 0.19 9.54 -9.22
N GLY A 31 0.35 8.21 -9.27
CA GLY A 31 0.99 7.44 -8.22
C GLY A 31 2.45 7.83 -7.99
N SER A 32 3.21 8.07 -9.06
CA SER A 32 4.59 8.55 -8.96
C SER A 32 4.66 9.94 -8.33
N PHE A 33 3.76 10.85 -8.69
CA PHE A 33 3.72 12.19 -8.12
C PHE A 33 3.37 12.16 -6.63
N LEU A 34 2.33 11.41 -6.26
CA LEU A 34 1.93 11.20 -4.86
C LEU A 34 3.02 10.52 -4.05
N LYS A 35 3.78 9.60 -4.65
CA LYS A 35 4.90 8.94 -3.97
C LYS A 35 6.04 9.90 -3.65
N VAL A 36 6.37 10.82 -4.54
CA VAL A 36 7.40 11.84 -4.28
C VAL A 36 6.97 12.75 -3.12
N ASP A 37 5.71 13.16 -3.10
CA ASP A 37 5.15 13.99 -2.04
C ASP A 37 5.10 13.24 -0.70
N SER A 38 4.68 11.96 -0.73
CA SER A 38 4.69 11.09 0.45
C SER A 38 6.11 10.83 0.96
N ASP A 39 7.09 10.60 0.08
CA ASP A 39 8.49 10.37 0.48
C ASP A 39 9.12 11.66 1.06
N ALA A 40 8.65 12.84 0.65
CA ALA A 40 9.04 14.12 1.24
C ALA A 40 8.41 14.31 2.64
N ALA A 41 7.12 13.99 2.80
CA ALA A 41 6.44 14.03 4.09
C ALA A 41 6.93 12.96 5.08
N ASN A 42 7.49 11.86 4.58
CA ASN A 42 7.99 10.75 5.38
C ASN A 42 9.48 10.90 5.78
N ARG A 43 10.17 11.96 5.32
CA ARG A 43 11.44 12.43 5.89
C ARG A 43 11.13 13.43 7.00
N GLY A 44 11.52 13.13 8.24
CA GLY A 44 11.48 14.09 9.33
C GLY A 44 12.67 15.05 9.28
N ASP A 45 12.61 16.13 10.06
CA ASP A 45 13.64 17.19 10.11
C ASP A 45 15.07 16.66 10.41
N ASP A 46 15.19 15.51 11.10
CA ASP A 46 16.48 14.92 11.52
C ASP A 46 16.87 13.64 10.75
N GLY A 47 16.09 13.20 9.75
CA GLY A 47 16.38 11.97 8.99
C GLY A 47 15.15 11.09 8.66
N PRO A 48 15.34 9.81 8.28
CA PRO A 48 14.24 8.89 8.03
C PRO A 48 13.34 8.79 9.26
N ASN A 49 12.02 8.80 9.07
CA ASN A 49 11.11 8.76 10.20
C ASN A 49 11.18 7.45 11.01
N GLU A 50 10.72 7.51 12.26
CA GLU A 50 10.72 6.38 13.20
C GLU A 50 10.09 5.10 12.61
N TYR A 51 9.08 5.24 11.74
CA TYR A 51 8.44 4.12 11.06
C TYR A 51 9.35 3.42 10.02
N LEU A 52 10.21 4.17 9.33
CA LEU A 52 11.22 3.59 8.42
C LEU A 52 12.32 2.85 9.20
N GLU A 53 12.69 3.36 10.37
CA GLU A 53 13.65 2.68 11.25
C GLU A 53 13.09 1.37 11.80
N LEU A 54 11.82 1.37 12.22
CA LEU A 54 11.12 0.15 12.66
C LEU A 54 11.04 -0.88 11.54
N ALA A 55 10.62 -0.50 10.33
CA ALA A 55 10.54 -1.42 9.19
C ALA A 55 11.92 -1.99 8.79
N ARG A 56 12.99 -1.18 8.85
CA ARG A 56 14.36 -1.65 8.62
C ARG A 56 14.80 -2.63 9.70
N LYS A 57 14.53 -2.32 10.97
CA LYS A 57 14.88 -3.17 12.11
C LYS A 57 14.13 -4.51 12.04
N GLU A 58 12.87 -4.50 11.61
CA GLU A 58 12.09 -5.71 11.32
C GLU A 58 12.68 -6.53 10.16
N ALA A 59 13.12 -5.88 9.08
CA ALA A 59 13.76 -6.56 7.96
C ALA A 59 15.12 -7.20 8.34
N GLU A 60 15.87 -6.59 9.26
CA GLU A 60 17.16 -7.09 9.75
C GLU A 60 17.02 -8.18 10.83
N THR A 61 15.97 -8.13 11.65
CA THR A 61 15.78 -9.04 12.79
C THR A 61 14.70 -10.12 12.59
N GLY A 62 13.94 -10.05 11.49
CA GLY A 62 12.72 -10.81 11.29
C GLY A 62 11.59 -10.30 12.20
N TYR A 63 10.33 -10.69 11.92
CA TYR A 63 9.18 -10.30 12.74
C TYR A 63 9.50 -10.46 14.23
N PRO A 64 9.53 -9.39 15.04
CA PRO A 64 9.52 -9.58 16.48
C PRO A 64 8.23 -10.35 16.75
N GLN A 65 8.37 -11.55 17.33
CA GLN A 65 7.26 -12.26 17.96
C GLN A 65 6.54 -11.21 18.80
N ARG A 66 5.36 -10.78 18.33
CA ARG A 66 4.49 -9.89 19.09
C ARG A 66 4.36 -10.58 20.44
N PRO A 67 4.82 -9.99 21.57
CA PRO A 67 4.63 -10.64 22.84
C PRO A 67 3.13 -10.87 22.96
N GLU A 68 2.72 -12.15 22.90
CA GLU A 68 1.31 -12.49 22.86
C GLU A 68 0.69 -11.81 24.07
N THR A 69 -0.13 -10.80 23.83
CA THR A 69 -0.81 -10.13 24.93
C THR A 69 -1.67 -11.23 25.54
N PRO A 70 -1.46 -11.56 26.83
CA PRO A 70 -2.18 -12.67 27.45
C PRO A 70 -3.67 -12.39 27.26
N SER A 71 -4.34 -13.28 26.53
CA SER A 71 -5.76 -13.16 26.24
C SER A 71 -6.51 -12.87 27.54
N LEU A 72 -7.60 -12.11 27.49
CA LEU A 72 -8.37 -11.73 28.69
C LEU A 72 -8.70 -12.95 29.56
N ARG A 73 -8.87 -14.11 28.93
CA ARG A 73 -9.04 -15.40 29.57
C ARG A 73 -7.85 -15.83 30.44
N SER A 74 -6.61 -15.75 29.94
CA SER A 74 -5.43 -16.13 30.74
C SER A 74 -5.16 -15.15 31.88
N ARG A 75 -5.51 -13.86 31.71
CA ARG A 75 -5.52 -12.88 32.82
C ARG A 75 -6.60 -13.17 33.87
N LEU A 76 -7.77 -13.63 33.46
CA LEU A 76 -8.83 -14.02 34.40
C LEU A 76 -8.43 -15.27 35.18
N GLU A 77 -7.89 -16.28 34.50
CA GLU A 77 -7.48 -17.54 35.12
C GLU A 77 -6.31 -17.34 36.09
N SER A 78 -5.36 -16.44 35.79
CA SER A 78 -4.28 -16.11 36.72
C SER A 78 -4.78 -15.38 37.97
N ARG A 79 -5.73 -14.43 37.82
CA ARG A 79 -6.39 -13.75 38.95
C ARG A 79 -7.14 -14.73 39.85
N ILE A 80 -7.93 -15.64 39.27
CA ILE A 80 -8.68 -16.66 40.01
C ILE A 80 -7.72 -17.60 40.75
N ARG A 81 -6.62 -18.00 40.10
CA ARG A 81 -5.60 -18.86 40.72
C ARG A 81 -4.84 -18.17 41.85
N SER A 82 -4.59 -16.87 41.74
CA SER A 82 -3.91 -16.08 42.79
C SER A 82 -4.80 -15.77 44.00
N ALA A 83 -6.12 -15.97 43.90
CA ALA A 83 -7.08 -15.67 44.95
C ALA A 83 -7.46 -16.89 45.81
N ARG A 84 -6.77 -18.03 45.60
CA ARG A 84 -6.95 -19.28 46.34
C ARG A 84 -5.67 -19.63 47.08
#